data_AF-A0A849T1U7-F1
#
_entry.id   AF-A0A849T1U7-F1
#
_cell.length_a   1.000
_cell.length_b   1.000
_cell.length_c   1.000
_cell.angle_alpha   90.00
_cell.angle_beta   90.00
_cell.angle_gamma   90.00
#
_symmetry.space_group_name_H-M   'P 1'
#
loop_
_entity.id
_entity.type
_entity.pdbx_description
1 polymer ?
#
loop_
_entity_poly.entity_id
_entity_poly.type
_entity_poly.pdbx_seq_one_letter_code
_entity_poly.pdbx_strand_id
1 'polypeptide(L)'
;MLISEKINLKKYLALSLILLIASYFLARDFNELKVMLSVFIAACLNQWMLVRAVVGLTNGASGKEDTDKTNMLFLFIGKAIVLILALTLGVQIMGKRIIIPLLIYVLQIAVLYFSLNKAVEDKG
;
A
#
# COMPACT_ATOMS: atom_id res chain seq x y z
N MET A 1 13.75 13.70 10.02
CA MET A 1 13.25 14.09 8.68
C MET A 1 12.06 13.19 8.36
N LEU A 2 10.94 13.74 7.87
CA LEU A 2 9.69 12.99 7.72
C LEU A 2 9.72 12.13 6.45
N ILE A 3 9.56 10.81 6.60
CA ILE A 3 9.44 9.88 5.46
C ILE A 3 8.19 10.20 4.62
N SER A 4 7.14 10.76 5.23
CA SER A 4 5.94 11.23 4.53
C SER A 4 6.23 12.34 3.50
N GLU A 5 7.24 13.17 3.73
CA GLU A 5 7.63 14.24 2.79
C GLU A 5 8.46 13.71 1.62
N LYS A 6 9.03 12.50 1.75
CA LYS A 6 9.77 11.86 0.65
C LYS A 6 8.85 11.17 -0.36
N ILE A 7 7.57 10.96 -0.08
CA ILE A 7 6.69 10.28 -1.04
C ILE A 7 6.18 11.30 -2.06
N ASN A 8 6.51 11.09 -3.32
CA ASN A 8 5.95 11.87 -4.42
C ASN A 8 4.54 11.37 -4.74
N LEU A 9 3.54 11.95 -4.08
CA LEU A 9 2.13 11.56 -4.25
C LEU A 9 1.67 11.60 -5.71
N LYS A 10 2.18 12.53 -6.53
CA LYS A 10 1.83 12.62 -7.96
C LYS A 10 2.37 11.41 -8.72
N LYS A 11 3.64 11.03 -8.51
CA LYS A 11 4.22 9.82 -9.12
C LYS A 11 3.55 8.55 -8.61
N TYR A 12 3.27 8.48 -7.31
CA TYR A 12 2.57 7.36 -6.69
C TYR A 12 1.19 7.16 -7.32
N LEU A 13 0.39 8.22 -7.41
CA LEU A 13 -0.95 8.15 -8.00
C LEU A 13 -0.89 7.75 -9.47
N ALA A 14 0.01 8.34 -10.26
CA ALA A 14 0.15 8.04 -11.68
C ALA A 14 0.51 6.57 -11.92
N LEU A 15 1.52 6.05 -11.22
CA LEU A 15 1.94 4.65 -11.33
C LEU A 15 0.88 3.69 -10.81
N SER A 16 0.20 4.04 -9.71
CA SER A 16 -0.91 3.25 -9.16
C SER A 16 -2.10 3.19 -10.13
N LEU A 17 -2.38 4.29 -10.84
CA LEU A 17 -3.45 4.34 -11.84
C LEU A 17 -3.14 3.43 -13.03
N ILE A 18 -1.88 3.41 -13.50
CA ILE A 18 -1.43 2.51 -14.56
C ILE A 18 -1.62 1.06 -14.11
N LEU A 19 -1.26 0.74 -12.87
CA LEU A 19 -1.45 -0.58 -12.29
C LEU A 19 -2.92 -0.98 -12.16
N LEU A 20 -3.78 -0.03 -11.78
CA LEU A 20 -5.22 -0.23 -11.74
C LEU A 20 -5.79 -0.53 -13.13
N ILE A 21 -5.40 0.23 -14.15
CA ILE A 21 -5.81 0.00 -15.54
C ILE A 21 -5.32 -1.37 -16.03
N ALA A 22 -4.06 -1.72 -15.76
CA ALA A 22 -3.52 -3.03 -16.11
C ALA A 22 -4.26 -4.18 -15.41
N SER A 23 -4.63 -4.00 -14.14
CA SER A 23 -5.44 -4.98 -13.40
C SER A 23 -6.82 -5.15 -14.03
N TYR A 24 -7.44 -4.06 -14.48
CA TYR A 24 -8.75 -4.07 -15.13
C TYR A 24 -8.74 -4.88 -16.42
N PHE A 25 -7.67 -4.75 -17.21
CA PHE A 25 -7.50 -5.50 -18.47
C PHE A 25 -7.31 -7.01 -18.25
N LEU A 26 -6.79 -7.41 -17.08
CA LEU A 26 -6.62 -8.82 -16.72
C LEU A 26 -7.90 -9.48 -16.17
N ALA A 27 -8.94 -8.69 -15.90
CA ALA A 27 -10.22 -9.18 -15.40
C ALA A 27 -11.01 -9.82 -16.55
N ARG A 28 -11.61 -10.99 -16.33
CA ARG A 28 -12.56 -11.57 -17.29
C ARG A 28 -14.01 -11.28 -16.97
N ASP A 29 -14.33 -11.18 -15.68
CA ASP A 29 -15.72 -11.07 -15.21
C ASP A 29 -15.90 -9.89 -14.25
N PHE A 30 -17.14 -9.38 -14.16
CA PHE A 30 -17.49 -8.31 -13.23
C PHE A 30 -17.18 -8.65 -11.76
N ASN A 31 -17.21 -9.94 -11.38
CA ASN A 31 -16.85 -10.38 -10.03
C ASN A 31 -15.34 -10.32 -9.79
N GLU A 32 -14.54 -10.78 -10.76
CA GLU A 32 -13.07 -10.67 -10.73
C GLU A 32 -12.63 -9.20 -10.62
N LEU A 33 -13.34 -8.32 -11.32
CA LEU A 33 -13.09 -6.88 -11.32
C LEU A 33 -13.33 -6.23 -9.96
N LYS A 34 -14.45 -6.57 -9.30
CA LYS A 34 -14.74 -6.12 -7.93
C LYS A 34 -13.66 -6.58 -6.95
N VAL A 35 -13.19 -7.82 -7.11
CA VAL A 35 -12.10 -8.34 -6.29
C VAL A 35 -10.82 -7.57 -6.51
N MET A 36 -10.40 -7.34 -7.76
CA MET A 36 -9.19 -6.58 -8.04
C MET A 36 -9.27 -5.15 -7.52
N LEU A 37 -10.41 -4.49 -7.66
CA LEU A 37 -10.62 -3.17 -7.07
C LEU A 37 -10.52 -3.21 -5.53
N SER A 38 -11.13 -4.21 -4.89
CA SER A 38 -11.07 -4.36 -3.44
C SER A 38 -9.64 -4.62 -2.94
N VAL A 39 -8.87 -5.46 -3.63
CA VAL A 39 -7.46 -5.74 -3.32
C VAL A 39 -6.60 -4.51 -3.55
N PHE A 40 -6.85 -3.74 -4.62
CA PHE A 40 -6.15 -2.50 -4.88
C PHE A 40 -6.40 -1.45 -3.79
N ILE A 41 -7.65 -1.28 -3.36
CA ILE A 41 -8.00 -0.37 -2.25
C ILE A 41 -7.34 -0.85 -0.95
N ALA A 42 -7.39 -2.15 -0.66
CA ALA A 42 -6.73 -2.73 0.49
C ALA A 42 -5.21 -2.52 0.45
N ALA A 43 -4.58 -2.61 -0.73
CA ALA A 43 -3.17 -2.34 -0.93
C ALA A 43 -2.83 -0.88 -0.62
N CYS A 44 -3.60 0.06 -1.17
CA CYS A 44 -3.42 1.50 -0.90
C CYS A 44 -3.59 1.82 0.58
N LEU A 45 -4.62 1.26 1.22
CA LEU A 45 -4.88 1.44 2.64
C LEU A 45 -3.75 0.87 3.50
N ASN A 46 -3.29 -0.34 3.17
CA ASN A 46 -2.17 -0.98 3.87
C ASN A 46 -0.91 -0.11 3.80
N GLN A 47 -0.59 0.41 2.62
CA GLN A 47 0.56 1.28 2.41
C GLN A 47 0.42 2.61 3.16
N TRP A 48 -0.76 3.21 3.18
CA TRP A 48 -1.01 4.41 3.95
C TRP A 48 -0.82 4.18 5.46
N MET A 49 -1.33 3.06 5.99
CA MET A 49 -1.12 2.66 7.39
C MET A 49 0.36 2.41 7.69
N LEU A 50 1.09 1.79 6.76
CA LEU A 50 2.53 1.57 6.87
C LEU A 50 3.29 2.90 6.96
N VAL A 51 3.01 3.85 6.07
CA VAL A 51 3.65 5.18 6.07
C VAL A 51 3.37 5.89 7.39
N ARG A 52 2.12 5.90 7.87
CA ARG A 52 1.77 6.50 9.17
C ARG A 52 2.48 5.84 10.34
N ALA A 53 2.53 4.51 10.38
CA ALA A 53 3.22 3.77 11.43
C ALA A 53 4.71 4.10 11.46
N VAL A 54 5.36 4.13 10.30
CA VAL A 54 6.78 4.47 10.16
C VAL A 54 7.07 5.93 10.56
N VAL A 55 6.20 6.87 10.15
CA VAL A 55 6.32 8.29 10.55
C VAL A 55 6.17 8.45 12.06
N GLY A 56 5.16 7.82 12.65
CA GLY A 56 4.97 7.83 14.10
C GLY A 56 6.19 7.29 14.84
N LEU A 57 6.76 6.15 14.39
CA LEU A 57 7.94 5.54 15.00
C LEU A 57 9.16 6.47 14.90
N THR A 58 9.33 7.12 13.75
CA THR A 58 10.44 8.06 13.51
C THR A 58 10.31 9.32 14.38
N ASN A 59 9.09 9.83 14.56
CA ASN A 59 8.82 11.00 15.41
C ASN A 59 9.04 10.68 16.90
N GLY A 60 8.60 9.50 17.35
CA GLY A 60 8.86 8.98 18.69
C GLY A 60 10.34 8.81 19.00
N ALA A 61 11.08 8.18 18.08
CA ALA A 61 12.53 8.00 18.21
C ALA A 61 13.30 9.33 18.21
N SER A 62 12.76 10.37 17.56
CA SER A 62 13.35 11.71 17.54
C SER A 62 13.00 12.58 18.76
N GLY A 63 12.21 12.05 19.71
CA GLY A 63 11.78 12.76 20.92
C GLY A 63 10.85 13.95 20.68
N LYS A 64 10.22 14.04 19.49
CA LYS A 64 9.38 15.19 19.11
C LYS A 64 7.93 15.08 19.56
N GLU A 65 7.43 13.86 19.78
CA GLU A 65 6.08 13.57 20.28
C GLU A 65 6.07 12.25 21.05
N ASP A 66 5.23 12.14 22.07
CA ASP A 66 4.95 10.86 22.73
C ASP A 66 4.32 9.90 21.72
N THR A 67 4.99 8.78 21.51
CA THR A 67 4.48 7.71 20.68
C THR A 67 3.30 7.04 21.38
N ASP A 68 2.10 7.26 20.87
CA ASP A 68 0.92 6.51 21.28
C ASP A 68 1.06 5.05 20.80
N LYS A 69 1.57 4.20 21.70
CA LYS A 69 1.78 2.77 21.48
C LYS A 69 0.49 2.07 21.06
N THR A 70 -0.66 2.52 21.53
CA THR A 70 -1.97 1.93 21.21
C THR A 70 -2.34 2.21 19.75
N ASN A 71 -2.15 3.44 19.29
CA ASN A 71 -2.39 3.82 17.90
C ASN A 71 -1.42 3.09 16.95
N MET A 72 -0.15 2.95 17.33
CA MET A 72 0.79 2.13 16.54
C MET A 72 0.39 0.66 16.47
N LEU A 73 0.00 0.07 17.59
CA LEU A 73 -0.46 -1.31 17.63
C LEU A 73 -1.67 -1.51 16.70
N PHE A 74 -2.62 -0.57 16.73
CA PHE A 74 -3.78 -0.57 15.84
C PHE A 74 -3.38 -0.47 14.36
N LEU A 75 -2.41 0.39 14.01
CA LEU A 75 -1.91 0.50 12.63
C LEU A 75 -1.23 -0.80 12.15
N PHE A 76 -0.48 -1.48 13.02
CA PHE A 76 0.21 -2.73 12.70
C PHE A 76 -0.74 -3.94 12.62
N ILE A 77 -1.71 -4.04 13.52
CA ILE A 77 -2.72 -5.12 13.49
C ILE A 77 -3.71 -4.88 12.36
N GLY A 78 -4.18 -3.65 12.21
CA GLY A 78 -5.16 -3.26 11.19
C GLY A 78 -4.66 -3.54 9.77
N LYS A 79 -3.38 -3.25 9.45
CA LYS A 79 -2.84 -3.58 8.13
C LYS A 79 -2.84 -5.09 7.84
N ALA A 80 -2.60 -5.93 8.86
CA ALA A 80 -2.62 -7.38 8.71
C ALA A 80 -4.05 -7.88 8.48
N ILE A 81 -5.02 -7.35 9.22
CA ILE A 81 -6.45 -7.67 9.03
C ILE A 81 -6.91 -7.28 7.62
N VAL A 82 -6.58 -6.06 7.16
CA VAL A 82 -6.93 -5.58 5.80
C VAL A 82 -6.38 -6.51 4.73
N LEU A 83 -5.12 -6.95 4.88
CA LEU A 83 -4.50 -7.92 3.98
C LEU A 83 -5.20 -9.27 3.97
N ILE A 84 -5.43 -9.83 5.16
CA ILE A 84 -6.05 -11.15 5.32
C ILE A 84 -7.46 -11.14 4.73
N LEU A 85 -8.25 -10.11 5.01
CA LEU A 85 -9.60 -9.98 4.46
C LEU A 85 -9.57 -9.87 2.93
N ALA A 86 -8.73 -9.00 2.38
CA ALA A 86 -8.62 -8.82 0.93
C ALA A 86 -8.17 -10.10 0.22
N LEU A 87 -7.19 -10.81 0.77
CA LEU A 87 -6.71 -12.07 0.20
C LEU A 87 -7.73 -13.20 0.34
N THR A 88 -8.41 -13.30 1.48
CA THR A 88 -9.43 -14.35 1.71
C THR A 88 -10.61 -14.17 0.76
N LEU A 89 -11.10 -12.93 0.61
CA LEU A 89 -12.16 -12.59 -0.36
C LEU A 89 -11.69 -12.84 -1.79
N GLY A 90 -10.42 -12.53 -2.08
CA GLY A 90 -9.81 -12.85 -3.35
C GLY A 90 -9.80 -14.34 -3.65
N VAL A 91 -9.39 -15.18 -2.70
CA VAL A 91 -9.29 -16.63 -2.90
C VAL A 91 -10.68 -17.24 -3.10
N GLN A 92 -11.67 -16.79 -2.34
CA GLN A 92 -13.03 -17.31 -2.43
C GLN A 92 -13.69 -17.01 -3.78
N ILE A 93 -13.42 -15.84 -4.37
CA ILE A 93 -14.09 -15.42 -5.61
C ILE A 93 -13.28 -15.77 -6.86
N MET A 94 -11.96 -15.59 -6.84
CA MET A 94 -11.09 -15.86 -8.01
C MET A 94 -10.50 -17.28 -8.05
N GLY A 95 -10.55 -18.03 -6.95
CA GLY A 95 -10.03 -19.39 -6.87
C GLY A 95 -8.58 -19.50 -7.36
N LYS A 96 -8.37 -20.20 -8.48
CA LYS A 96 -7.03 -20.44 -9.07
C LYS A 96 -6.35 -19.17 -9.59
N ARG A 97 -7.08 -18.07 -9.79
CA ARG A 97 -6.55 -16.81 -10.33
C ARG A 97 -6.14 -15.79 -9.27
N ILE A 98 -6.12 -16.18 -8.00
CA ILE A 98 -5.62 -15.35 -6.88
C ILE A 98 -4.22 -14.77 -7.13
N ILE A 99 -3.41 -15.43 -7.95
CA ILE A 99 -2.06 -14.96 -8.28
C ILE A 99 -2.08 -13.57 -8.93
N ILE A 100 -3.13 -13.22 -9.68
CA ILE A 100 -3.25 -11.92 -10.35
C ILE A 100 -3.37 -10.77 -9.33
N PRO A 101 -4.40 -10.71 -8.46
CA PRO A 101 -4.50 -9.64 -7.47
C PRO A 101 -3.32 -9.64 -6.49
N LEU A 102 -2.71 -10.79 -6.23
CA LEU A 102 -1.52 -10.88 -5.38
C LEU A 102 -0.29 -10.26 -6.05
N LEU A 103 -0.09 -10.47 -7.36
CA LEU A 103 0.93 -9.77 -8.14
C LEU A 103 0.68 -8.27 -8.19
N ILE A 104 -0.57 -7.84 -8.41
CA ILE A 104 -0.94 -6.41 -8.38
C ILE A 104 -0.59 -5.80 -7.02
N TYR A 105 -0.88 -6.51 -5.92
CA TYR A 105 -0.49 -6.07 -4.58
C TYR A 105 1.03 -5.90 -4.43
N VAL A 106 1.83 -6.87 -4.89
CA VAL A 106 3.30 -6.78 -4.83
C VAL A 106 3.83 -5.63 -5.69
N LEU A 107 3.30 -5.46 -6.91
CA LEU A 107 3.65 -4.37 -7.80
C LEU A 107 3.26 -3.00 -7.22
N GLN A 108 2.14 -2.92 -6.49
CA GLN A 108 1.74 -1.71 -5.78
C GLN A 108 2.78 -1.33 -4.71
N ILE A 109 3.41 -2.30 -4.03
CA ILE A 109 4.55 -2.05 -3.11
C ILE A 109 5.75 -1.50 -3.87
N ALA A 110 6.08 -2.08 -5.03
CA ALA A 110 7.14 -1.55 -5.88
C ALA A 110 6.85 -0.12 -6.33
N VAL A 111 5.59 0.22 -6.65
CA VAL A 111 5.18 1.59 -6.97
C VAL A 111 5.41 2.55 -5.82
N LEU A 112 5.10 2.15 -4.58
CA LEU A 112 5.42 2.96 -3.40
C LEU A 112 6.92 3.19 -3.27
N TYR A 113 7.74 2.16 -3.52
CA TYR A 113 9.19 2.30 -3.50
C TYR A 113 9.70 3.25 -4.58
N PHE A 114 9.23 3.11 -5.83
CA PHE A 114 9.62 4.00 -6.93
C PHE A 114 9.09 5.42 -6.79
N SER A 115 8.00 5.62 -6.04
CA SER A 115 7.43 6.94 -5.78
C SER A 115 8.13 7.67 -4.62
N LEU A 116 9.04 7.02 -3.88
CA LEU A 116 9.94 7.70 -2.98
C LEU A 116 10.85 8.62 -3.81
N ASN A 117 10.77 9.92 -3.56
CA ASN A 117 11.78 10.86 -4.02
C ASN A 117 13.12 10.37 -3.46
N LYS A 118 14.07 10.08 -4.36
CA LYS A 118 15.49 10.10 -3.99
C LYS A 118 15.69 11.42 -3.25
N ALA A 119 16.18 11.35 -2.02
CA ALA A 119 16.88 12.52 -1.51
C ALA A 119 17.91 12.86 -2.57
N VAL A 120 17.97 14.13 -2.94
CA VAL A 120 19.02 14.68 -3.77
C VAL A 120 20.36 14.29 -3.13
N GLU A 121 20.93 13.15 -3.53
CA GLU A 121 22.37 12.99 -3.63
C GLU A 121 22.78 13.92 -4.76
N ASP A 122 22.87 15.21 -4.45
CA ASP A 122 23.79 16.11 -5.10
C ASP A 122 23.81 17.44 -4.35
N LYS A 123 24.71 17.56 -3.38
CA LYS A 123 25.50 18.77 -3.15
C LYS A 123 26.81 18.37 -2.46
N GLY A 124 27.84 18.19 -3.29
CA GLY A 124 29.26 18.52 -3.01
C GLY A 124 29.93 17.86 -1.83
#